data_AF-A0A1J5HPK8-F1
#
_entry.id   AF-A0A1J5HPK8-F1
#
_cell.length_a   1.000
_cell.length_b   1.000
_cell.length_c   1.000
_cell.angle_alpha   90.00
_cell.angle_beta   90.00
_cell.angle_gamma   90.00
#
_symmetry.space_group_name_H-M   'P 1'
#
loop_
_entity.id
_entity.type
_entity.pdbx_description
1 polymer ?
#
loop_
_entity_poly.entity_id
_entity_poly.type
_entity_poly.pdbx_seq_one_letter_code
_entity_poly.pdbx_strand_id
1 'polypeptide(L)'
;MKIRYKIAILFFCFSVVGFSQNKAWFTNSGEAKTYAVENKVPIMLIFAGSDWCKPCMMFKHDILLNDIFQKYLLTHFALLYLDFPMQAKNKLTPEQKTQNELLADKYNKSGFFPNIVIINPNGKVTGQLNFKQQTTEVFIEQCNALLSKIEK
;
A
#
# COMPACT_ATOMS: atom_id res chain seq x y z
N MET A 1 -12.63 -68.03 5.12
CA MET A 1 -13.78 -67.13 4.88
C MET A 1 -13.29 -65.69 5.02
N LYS A 2 -13.12 -64.94 3.91
CA LYS A 2 -12.54 -63.58 3.90
C LYS A 2 -13.66 -62.53 3.83
N ILE A 3 -13.86 -61.77 4.90
CA ILE A 3 -14.82 -60.67 4.96
C ILE A 3 -14.15 -59.44 4.32
N ARG A 4 -14.75 -58.90 3.26
CA ARG A 4 -14.29 -57.71 2.53
C ARG A 4 -15.13 -56.51 2.95
N TYR A 5 -14.60 -55.67 3.84
CA TYR A 5 -15.18 -54.34 4.09
C TYR A 5 -14.70 -53.39 3.01
N LYS A 6 -15.60 -52.98 2.11
CA LYS A 6 -15.35 -51.85 1.20
C LYS A 6 -15.62 -50.57 1.98
N ILE A 7 -14.58 -50.00 2.57
CA ILE A 7 -14.62 -48.65 3.14
C ILE A 7 -14.69 -47.68 1.96
N ALA A 8 -15.85 -47.10 1.72
CA ALA A 8 -16.00 -45.99 0.80
C ALA A 8 -15.54 -44.71 1.52
N ILE A 9 -14.30 -44.28 1.26
CA ILE A 9 -13.77 -43.01 1.72
C ILE A 9 -14.34 -41.93 0.79
N LEU A 10 -15.37 -41.23 1.27
CA LEU A 10 -15.88 -40.01 0.62
C LEU A 10 -14.85 -38.90 0.87
N PHE A 11 -14.01 -38.64 -0.13
CA PHE A 11 -13.03 -37.56 -0.11
C PHE A 11 -13.76 -36.22 -0.27
N PHE A 12 -14.24 -35.65 0.84
CA PHE A 12 -14.75 -34.28 0.87
C PHE A 12 -13.56 -33.32 0.78
N CYS A 13 -13.18 -32.96 -0.44
CA CYS A 13 -12.22 -31.90 -0.71
C CYS A 13 -12.86 -30.56 -0.27
N PHE A 14 -12.69 -30.21 1.01
CA PHE A 14 -12.95 -28.86 1.48
C PHE A 14 -11.84 -27.97 0.94
N SER A 15 -12.01 -27.48 -0.30
CA SER A 15 -11.17 -26.43 -0.85
C SER A 15 -11.38 -25.19 -0.01
N VAL A 16 -10.48 -24.97 0.94
CA VAL A 16 -10.37 -23.72 1.68
C VAL A 16 -9.98 -22.66 0.65
N VAL A 17 -10.97 -21.97 0.10
CA VAL A 17 -10.72 -20.75 -0.67
C VAL A 17 -10.28 -19.74 0.37
N GLY A 18 -8.96 -19.64 0.57
CA GLY A 18 -8.38 -18.57 1.37
C GLY A 18 -8.75 -17.26 0.69
N PHE A 19 -9.76 -16.57 1.22
CA PHE A 19 -10.01 -15.18 0.89
C PHE A 19 -8.79 -14.40 1.36
N SER A 20 -7.80 -14.23 0.48
CA SER A 20 -6.82 -13.18 0.64
C SER A 20 -7.62 -11.88 0.67
N GLN A 21 -7.62 -11.20 1.80
CA GLN A 21 -8.08 -9.82 1.84
C GLN A 21 -7.09 -9.04 0.96
N ASN A 22 -7.40 -8.96 -0.34
CA ASN A 22 -6.62 -8.20 -1.30
C ASN A 22 -6.63 -6.75 -0.82
N LYS A 23 -5.59 -6.39 -0.08
CA LYS A 23 -5.39 -5.06 0.46
C LYS A 23 -4.23 -4.47 -0.30
N ALA A 24 -4.50 -3.47 -1.12
CA ALA A 24 -3.48 -2.74 -1.85
C ALA A 24 -2.71 -1.74 -0.95
N TRP A 25 -2.51 -2.08 0.33
CA TRP A 25 -1.83 -1.27 1.34
C TRP A 25 -0.78 -2.12 2.04
N PHE A 26 0.47 -1.69 1.93
CA PHE A 26 1.63 -2.39 2.42
C PHE A 26 2.51 -1.49 3.29
N THR A 27 3.30 -2.11 4.15
CA THR A 27 4.44 -1.48 4.85
C THR A 27 5.77 -2.12 4.44
N ASN A 28 5.71 -3.32 3.86
CA ASN A 28 6.84 -4.00 3.25
C ASN A 28 6.94 -3.63 1.76
N SER A 29 8.12 -3.17 1.35
CA SER A 29 8.36 -2.72 -0.03
C SER A 29 8.41 -3.87 -1.04
N GLY A 30 8.85 -5.06 -0.62
CA GLY A 30 8.83 -6.27 -1.43
C GLY A 30 7.41 -6.70 -1.76
N GLU A 31 6.52 -6.76 -0.76
CA GLU A 31 5.11 -7.08 -0.95
C GLU A 31 4.42 -6.06 -1.87
N ALA A 32 4.63 -4.77 -1.63
CA ALA A 32 4.08 -3.70 -2.48
C ALA A 32 4.55 -3.84 -3.94
N LYS A 33 5.83 -4.18 -4.15
CA LYS A 33 6.39 -4.37 -5.48
C LYS A 33 5.81 -5.60 -6.17
N THR A 34 5.69 -6.72 -5.46
CA THR A 34 5.08 -7.94 -5.99
C THR A 34 3.64 -7.66 -6.43
N TYR A 35 2.84 -7.04 -5.55
CA TYR A 35 1.46 -6.66 -5.86
C TYR A 35 1.39 -5.72 -7.08
N ALA A 36 2.26 -4.71 -7.15
CA ALA A 36 2.31 -3.76 -8.25
C ALA A 36 2.62 -4.43 -9.60
N VAL A 37 3.55 -5.39 -9.62
CA VAL A 37 3.90 -6.14 -10.83
C VAL A 37 2.74 -7.04 -11.26
N GLU A 38 2.16 -7.79 -10.32
CA GLU A 38 1.07 -8.74 -10.59
C GLU A 38 -0.20 -8.02 -11.11
N ASN A 39 -0.53 -6.88 -10.51
CA ASN A 39 -1.74 -6.12 -10.83
C ASN A 39 -1.49 -5.02 -11.88
N LYS A 40 -0.25 -4.87 -12.37
CA LYS A 40 0.16 -3.85 -13.35
C LYS A 40 -0.20 -2.42 -12.94
N VAL A 41 -0.09 -2.13 -11.64
CA VAL A 41 -0.35 -0.79 -11.09
C VAL A 41 0.96 -0.15 -10.61
N PRO A 42 1.07 1.19 -10.64
CA PRO A 42 2.20 1.88 -10.00
C PRO A 42 2.17 1.77 -8.48
N ILE A 43 3.29 2.11 -7.83
CA ILE A 43 3.40 2.15 -6.36
C ILE A 43 3.24 3.60 -5.90
N MET A 44 2.32 3.83 -4.98
CA MET A 44 2.14 5.10 -4.27
C MET A 44 2.91 5.05 -2.95
N LEU A 45 4.07 5.70 -2.91
CA LEU A 45 4.87 5.86 -1.69
C LEU A 45 4.30 7.00 -0.86
N ILE A 46 4.04 6.74 0.41
CA ILE A 46 3.56 7.76 1.36
C ILE A 46 4.57 7.85 2.50
N PHE A 47 5.35 8.92 2.52
CA PHE A 47 6.22 9.26 3.63
C PHE A 47 5.42 10.04 4.66
N ALA A 48 5.29 9.51 5.88
CA ALA A 48 4.45 10.08 6.92
C ALA A 48 5.09 10.00 8.32
N GLY A 49 4.79 10.96 9.18
CA GLY A 49 5.07 10.87 10.62
C GLY A 49 3.77 10.65 11.40
N SER A 50 3.48 9.41 11.81
CA SER A 50 2.18 9.03 12.36
C SER A 50 1.79 9.66 13.69
N ASP A 51 2.74 10.26 14.42
CA ASP A 51 2.50 10.75 15.78
C ASP A 51 3.00 12.17 16.06
N TRP A 52 3.56 12.86 15.06
CA TRP A 52 4.03 14.25 15.16
C TRP A 52 3.66 15.12 13.94
N CYS A 53 3.39 14.53 12.79
CA CYS A 53 2.99 15.28 11.58
C CYS A 53 1.46 15.38 11.49
N LYS A 54 0.89 16.50 11.95
CA LYS A 54 -0.57 16.73 11.89
C LYS A 54 -1.17 16.55 10.48
N PRO A 55 -0.60 17.13 9.40
CA PRO A 55 -1.14 16.92 8.06
C PRO A 55 -1.08 15.45 7.61
N CYS A 56 -0.09 14.68 8.06
CA CYS A 56 0.02 13.25 7.76
C CYS A 56 -1.10 12.45 8.43
N MET A 57 -1.38 12.72 9.71
CA MET A 57 -2.47 12.08 10.44
C MET A 57 -3.83 12.41 9.81
N MET A 58 -4.04 13.66 9.40
CA MET A 58 -5.24 14.07 8.66
C MET A 58 -5.35 13.34 7.33
N PHE A 59 -4.28 13.32 6.52
CA PHE A 59 -4.29 12.62 5.24
C PHE A 59 -4.62 11.13 5.39
N LYS A 60 -4.04 10.47 6.40
CA LYS A 60 -4.34 9.07 6.70
C LYS A 60 -5.82 8.87 7.04
N HIS A 61 -6.37 9.69 7.93
CA HIS A 61 -7.75 9.57 8.36
C HIS A 61 -8.76 9.91 7.25
N ASP A 62 -8.59 11.08 6.63
CA ASP A 62 -9.59 11.67 5.74
C ASP A 62 -9.59 11.04 4.35
N ILE A 63 -8.43 10.54 3.90
CA ILE A 63 -8.24 9.98 2.56
C ILE A 63 -7.91 8.48 2.64
N LEU A 64 -6.79 8.10 3.27
CA LEU A 64 -6.30 6.73 3.14
C LEU A 64 -7.23 5.69 3.80
N LEU A 65 -7.84 6.06 4.93
CA LEU A 65 -8.81 5.22 5.65
C LEU A 65 -10.24 5.38 5.14
N ASN A 66 -10.49 6.25 4.18
CA ASN A 66 -11.81 6.40 3.57
C ASN A 66 -12.15 5.18 2.70
N ASP A 67 -13.35 4.61 2.85
CA ASP A 67 -13.78 3.42 2.12
C ASP A 67 -13.80 3.61 0.59
N ILE A 68 -14.13 4.82 0.12
CA ILE A 68 -14.12 5.14 -1.31
C ILE A 68 -12.70 5.05 -1.84
N PHE A 69 -11.73 5.62 -1.11
CA PHE A 69 -10.33 5.58 -1.50
C PHE A 69 -9.75 4.16 -1.39
N GLN A 70 -10.10 3.40 -0.35
CA GLN A 70 -9.63 2.02 -0.21
C GLN A 70 -10.10 1.14 -1.37
N LYS A 71 -11.34 1.29 -1.83
CA LYS A 71 -11.83 0.59 -3.03
C LYS A 71 -11.10 1.06 -4.28
N TYR A 72 -10.84 2.35 -4.41
CA TYR A 72 -10.08 2.91 -5.52
C TYR A 72 -8.64 2.35 -5.59
N LEU A 73 -7.95 2.19 -4.45
CA LEU A 73 -6.59 1.65 -4.41
C LEU A 73 -6.47 0.27 -5.06
N LEU A 74 -7.46 -0.61 -4.85
CA LEU A 74 -7.44 -2.01 -5.31
C LEU A 74 -7.22 -2.18 -6.82
N THR A 75 -7.53 -1.15 -7.61
CA THR A 75 -7.41 -1.21 -9.07
C THR A 75 -6.46 -0.16 -9.64
N HIS A 76 -5.87 0.73 -8.83
CA HIS A 76 -5.08 1.86 -9.33
C HIS A 76 -3.66 1.96 -8.76
N PHE A 77 -3.41 1.49 -7.53
CA PHE A 77 -2.10 1.66 -6.89
C PHE A 77 -1.78 0.51 -5.93
N ALA A 78 -0.50 0.16 -5.83
CA ALA A 78 0.04 -0.45 -4.62
C ALA A 78 0.46 0.67 -3.65
N LEU A 79 -0.27 0.88 -2.55
CA LEU A 79 0.09 1.87 -1.54
C LEU A 79 1.17 1.29 -0.63
N LEU A 80 2.32 1.96 -0.53
CA LEU A 80 3.38 1.66 0.42
C LEU A 80 3.49 2.78 1.45
N TYR A 81 3.07 2.51 2.69
CA TYR A 81 3.07 3.47 3.78
C TYR A 81 4.39 3.38 4.56
N LEU A 82 5.18 4.46 4.48
CA LEU A 82 6.50 4.59 5.07
C LEU A 82 6.41 5.54 6.26
N ASP A 83 6.27 4.95 7.45
CA ASP A 83 6.11 5.69 8.70
C ASP A 83 7.46 6.07 9.33
N PHE A 84 7.51 7.25 9.96
CA PHE A 84 8.65 7.81 10.68
C PHE A 84 8.21 8.32 12.06
N PRO A 85 7.76 7.43 12.97
CA PRO A 85 7.26 7.82 14.28
C PRO A 85 8.38 8.36 15.17
N MET A 86 8.05 9.33 16.03
CA MET A 86 8.99 9.88 17.01
C MET A 86 8.81 9.29 18.41
N GLN A 87 7.60 8.82 18.76
CA GLN A 87 7.34 8.30 20.10
C GLN A 87 7.83 6.85 20.21
N ALA A 88 8.55 6.54 21.30
CA ALA A 88 9.13 5.22 21.52
C ALA A 88 8.11 4.07 21.50
N LYS A 89 6.86 4.33 21.91
CA LYS A 89 5.76 3.34 21.88
C LYS A 89 5.33 2.95 20.45
N ASN A 90 5.63 3.78 19.46
CA ASN A 90 5.29 3.55 18.05
C ASN A 90 6.50 3.06 17.25
N LYS A 91 7.59 2.67 17.92
CA LYS A 91 8.85 2.30 17.27
C LYS A 91 8.65 1.12 16.31
N LEU A 92 9.14 1.29 15.08
CA LEU A 92 9.15 0.24 14.07
C LEU A 92 10.19 -0.84 14.39
N THR A 93 10.03 -2.02 13.77
CA THR A 93 11.10 -3.02 13.80
C THR A 93 12.37 -2.47 13.13
N PRO A 94 13.57 -2.94 13.51
CA PRO A 94 14.81 -2.50 12.87
C PRO A 94 14.79 -2.63 11.35
N GLU A 95 14.24 -3.72 10.84
CA GLU A 95 14.18 -4.02 9.40
C GLU A 95 13.28 -3.02 8.66
N GLN A 96 12.08 -2.75 9.22
CA GLN A 96 11.15 -1.80 8.63
C GLN A 96 11.71 -0.37 8.70
N LYS A 97 12.36 -0.01 9.82
CA LYS A 97 13.02 1.29 9.97
C LYS A 97 14.10 1.48 8.90
N THR A 98 15.02 0.53 8.77
CA THR A 98 16.09 0.58 7.77
C THR A 98 15.53 0.64 6.34
N GLN A 99 14.50 -0.14 6.03
CA GLN A 99 13.82 -0.05 4.73
C GLN A 99 13.26 1.36 4.49
N ASN A 100 12.56 1.93 5.45
CA ASN A 100 11.94 3.25 5.33
C ASN A 100 13.02 4.34 5.14
N GLU A 101 14.11 4.27 5.89
CA GLU A 101 15.26 5.19 5.76
C GLU A 101 15.89 5.12 4.36
N LEU A 102 16.18 3.92 3.86
CA LEU A 102 16.73 3.74 2.50
C LEU A 102 15.79 4.28 1.41
N LEU A 103 14.48 4.10 1.57
CA LEU A 103 13.50 4.64 0.63
C LEU A 103 13.36 6.16 0.74
N ALA A 104 13.50 6.74 1.93
CA ALA A 104 13.52 8.19 2.12
C ALA A 104 14.76 8.82 1.51
N ASP A 105 15.93 8.22 1.71
CA ASP A 105 17.17 8.67 1.08
C ASP A 105 17.09 8.65 -0.45
N LYS A 106 16.30 7.74 -1.01
CA LYS A 106 16.10 7.64 -2.46
C LYS A 106 15.03 8.59 -3.00
N TYR A 107 13.87 8.68 -2.35
CA TYR A 107 12.67 9.32 -2.91
C TYR A 107 12.16 10.54 -2.12
N ASN A 108 12.67 10.79 -0.92
CA ASN A 108 12.28 11.91 -0.06
C ASN A 108 13.48 12.60 0.62
N LYS A 109 14.55 12.89 -0.14
CA LYS A 109 15.78 13.53 0.39
C LYS A 109 15.55 14.85 1.11
N SER A 110 14.50 15.58 0.74
CA SER A 110 14.12 16.84 1.38
C SER A 110 13.44 16.66 2.73
N GLY A 111 13.02 15.44 3.10
CA GLY A 111 12.39 15.14 4.38
C GLY A 111 11.03 15.82 4.57
N PHE A 112 10.26 16.00 3.49
CA PHE A 112 8.91 16.59 3.59
C PHE A 112 7.88 15.55 3.99
N PHE A 113 6.90 15.97 4.79
CA PHE A 113 5.85 15.12 5.34
C PHE A 113 4.49 15.86 5.37
N PRO A 114 3.39 15.28 4.85
CA PRO A 114 3.38 14.07 4.03
C PRO A 114 4.06 14.33 2.68
N ASN A 115 4.80 13.34 2.17
CA ASN A 115 5.27 13.35 0.78
C ASN A 115 4.69 12.13 0.06
N ILE A 116 4.05 12.36 -1.09
CA ILE A 116 3.34 11.35 -1.85
C ILE A 116 4.02 11.24 -3.22
N VAL A 117 4.76 10.15 -3.42
CA VAL A 117 5.57 9.91 -4.62
C VAL A 117 5.02 8.71 -5.36
N ILE A 118 4.81 8.84 -6.66
CA ILE A 118 4.38 7.75 -7.53
C ILE A 118 5.60 7.22 -8.28
N ILE A 119 5.82 5.91 -8.17
CA ILE A 119 6.87 5.21 -8.90
C ILE A 119 6.27 4.09 -9.75
N ASN A 120 6.91 3.76 -10.86
CA ASN A 120 6.59 2.55 -11.59
C ASN A 120 7.19 1.30 -10.88
N PRO A 121 6.81 0.07 -11.26
CA PRO A 121 7.33 -1.16 -10.65
C PRO A 121 8.86 -1.33 -10.74
N ASN A 122 9.53 -0.61 -11.65
CA ASN A 122 10.98 -0.57 -11.80
C ASN A 122 11.66 0.44 -10.85
N GLY A 123 10.88 1.18 -10.06
CA GLY A 123 11.39 2.17 -9.10
C GLY A 123 11.75 3.52 -9.72
N LYS A 124 11.29 3.82 -10.94
CA LYS A 124 11.42 5.16 -11.54
C LYS A 124 10.26 6.03 -11.08
N VAL A 125 10.55 7.26 -10.65
CA VAL A 125 9.53 8.26 -10.31
C VAL A 125 8.76 8.66 -11.56
N THR A 126 7.44 8.55 -11.49
CA THR A 126 6.50 8.91 -12.56
C THR A 126 5.62 10.10 -12.19
N GLY A 127 5.59 10.50 -10.92
CA GLY A 127 4.95 11.75 -10.51
C GLY A 127 4.89 11.92 -9.00
N GLN A 128 4.24 13.00 -8.57
CA GLN A 128 4.02 13.34 -7.17
C GLN A 128 2.63 13.93 -6.99
N LEU A 129 2.05 13.72 -5.81
CA LEU A 129 0.77 14.28 -5.41
C LEU A 129 0.95 15.12 -4.14
N ASN A 130 0.01 16.02 -3.88
CA ASN A 130 0.03 16.87 -2.69
C ASN A 130 -1.28 16.77 -1.94
N PHE A 131 -1.20 16.65 -0.62
CA PHE A 131 -2.35 16.80 0.25
C PHE A 131 -2.45 18.24 0.76
N LYS A 132 -3.55 18.89 0.42
CA LYS A 132 -3.93 20.27 0.77
C LYS A 132 -5.30 20.30 1.47
N GLN A 133 -5.64 19.23 2.20
CA GLN A 133 -6.93 19.09 2.91
C GLN A 133 -8.17 19.10 1.99
N GLN A 134 -8.00 18.70 0.73
CA GLN A 134 -9.09 18.43 -0.20
C GLN A 134 -9.88 17.17 0.20
N THR A 135 -11.07 16.98 -0.38
CA THR A 135 -11.88 15.77 -0.16
C THR A 135 -11.27 14.54 -0.85
N THR A 136 -11.78 13.35 -0.48
CA THR A 136 -11.37 12.08 -1.10
C THR A 136 -11.60 12.08 -2.61
N GLU A 137 -12.73 12.62 -3.07
CA GLU A 137 -13.10 12.67 -4.49
C GLU A 137 -12.12 13.55 -5.27
N VAL A 138 -11.80 14.74 -4.75
CA VAL A 138 -10.83 15.65 -5.38
C VAL A 138 -9.43 15.01 -5.40
N PHE A 139 -9.04 14.29 -4.35
CA PHE A 139 -7.76 13.57 -4.36
C PHE A 139 -7.73 12.44 -5.41
N ILE A 140 -8.83 11.70 -5.57
CA ILE A 140 -8.98 10.68 -6.61
C ILE A 140 -8.90 11.31 -8.01
N GLU A 141 -9.54 12.45 -8.25
CA GLU A 141 -9.44 13.18 -9.52
C GLU A 141 -7.99 13.56 -9.85
N GLN A 142 -7.23 14.04 -8.85
CA GLN A 142 -5.81 14.32 -9.01
C GLN A 142 -4.99 13.06 -9.32
N CYS A 143 -5.32 11.93 -8.69
CA CYS A 143 -4.71 10.66 -9.00
C CYS A 143 -4.96 10.23 -10.46
N ASN A 144 -6.22 10.32 -10.92
CA ASN A 144 -6.59 10.02 -12.31
C ASN A 144 -5.89 10.93 -13.32
N ALA A 145 -5.83 12.23 -13.02
CA ALA A 145 -5.12 13.21 -13.86
C ALA A 145 -3.61 12.94 -13.96
N LEU A 146 -3.02 12.32 -12.93
CA LEU A 146 -1.63 11.89 -12.94
C LEU A 146 -1.45 10.57 -13.69
N LEU A 147 -2.29 9.56 -13.44
CA LEU A 147 -2.23 8.26 -14.12
C LEU A 147 -2.38 8.40 -15.64
N SER A 148 -3.33 9.21 -16.11
CA SER A 148 -3.53 9.48 -17.55
C SER A 148 -2.34 10.14 -18.26
N LYS A 149 -1.39 10.74 -17.51
CA LYS A 149 -0.13 11.28 -18.05
C LYS A 149 0.98 10.24 -18.10
N ILE A 150 0.90 9.20 -17.27
CA ILE A 150 1.91 8.14 -17.17
C ILE A 150 1.69 7.07 -18.25
N GLU A 151 0.44 6.87 -18.65
CA GLU A 151 0.04 5.89 -19.68
C GLU A 151 0.27 6.37 -21.12
N LYS A 152 0.61 7.66 -21.31
CA LYS A 152 0.98 8.25 -22.60
C LYS A 152 2.48 8.16 -22.84
#